data_AF-A0ABD7GP89-F1
#
_entry.id   AF-A0ABD7GP89-F1
#
_cell.length_a   1.000
_cell.length_b   1.000
_cell.length_c   1.000
_cell.angle_alpha   90.00
_cell.angle_beta   90.00
_cell.angle_gamma   90.00
#
_symmetry.space_group_name_H-M   'P 1'
#
loop_
_entity.id
_entity.type
_entity.pdbx_description
1 polymer ?
#
loop_
_entity_poly.entity_id
_entity_poly.type
_entity_poly.pdbx_seq_one_letter_code
_entity_poly.pdbx_strand_id
1 'polypeptide(L)' 'HEAMRYAVLGGGKRVRPLLCHAAGELTGATEAARNAAAAALEMIHVYSLVHDVMPCMDDDALRRGKPTVHVQ' A
#
# COMPACT_ATOMS: atom_id res chain seq x y z
N HIS A 1 -1.67 -6.07 15.22
CA HIS A 1 -1.70 -5.47 13.86
C HIS A 1 -0.60 -6.04 12.96
N GLU A 2 -0.30 -7.33 13.05
CA GLU A 2 0.84 -7.94 12.33
C GLU A 2 0.55 -8.11 10.83
N ALA A 3 -0.62 -8.66 10.49
CA ALA A 3 -1.08 -8.81 9.10
C ALA A 3 -1.05 -7.49 8.32
N MET A 4 -1.48 -6.38 8.94
CA MET A 4 -1.41 -5.04 8.34
C MET A 4 0.03 -4.63 8.02
N ARG A 5 0.94 -4.84 8.98
CA ARG A 5 2.36 -4.49 8.80
C ARG A 5 3.03 -5.36 7.77
N TYR A 6 2.71 -6.65 7.72
CA TYR A 6 3.19 -7.57 6.69
C TYR A 6 2.77 -7.09 5.30
N ALA A 7 1.48 -6.82 5.11
CA ALA A 7 0.93 -6.37 3.83
C ALA A 7 1.51 -5.02 3.39
N VAL A 8 1.62 -4.06 4.32
CA VAL A 8 2.04 -2.70 3.99
C VAL A 8 3.55 -2.59 3.87
N LEU A 9 4.34 -3.16 4.77
CA LEU A 9 5.80 -2.95 4.85
C LEU A 9 6.61 -3.98 4.06
N GLY A 10 5.99 -5.03 3.52
CA GLY A 10 6.65 -6.13 2.80
C GLY A 10 7.30 -5.78 1.45
N GLY A 11 7.23 -4.51 1.03
CA GLY A 11 7.78 -3.97 -0.21
C GLY A 11 6.71 -3.25 -1.04
N GLY A 12 7.04 -2.87 -2.27
CA GLY A 12 6.15 -2.09 -3.12
C GLY A 12 6.92 -1.11 -3.99
N LYS A 13 6.36 -0.70 -5.12
CA LYS A 13 6.98 0.36 -5.95
C LYS A 13 6.71 1.76 -5.37
N ARG A 14 5.73 1.89 -4.46
CA ARG A 14 5.32 3.14 -3.82
C ARG A 14 5.03 4.29 -4.80
N VAL A 15 4.50 3.95 -5.96
CA VAL A 15 4.21 4.94 -7.03
C VAL A 15 3.18 5.97 -6.56
N ARG A 16 2.16 5.56 -5.80
CA ARG A 16 1.11 6.46 -5.28
C ARG A 16 1.67 7.47 -4.27
N PRO A 17 2.41 7.04 -3.22
CA PRO A 17 3.18 7.96 -2.37
C PRO A 17 4.09 8.90 -3.15
N LEU A 18 4.86 8.38 -4.11
CA LEU A 18 5.79 9.20 -4.90
C LEU A 18 5.07 10.33 -5.65
N LEU A 19 3.96 10.03 -6.31
CA LEU A 19 3.14 11.03 -7.01
C LEU A 19 2.53 12.04 -6.03
N CYS A 20 2.06 11.59 -4.87
CA CYS A 20 1.54 12.47 -3.82
C CYS A 20 2.60 13.45 -3.31
N HIS A 21 3.82 12.97 -3.07
CA HIS A 21 4.95 13.81 -2.68
C HIS A 21 5.29 14.84 -3.77
N ALA A 22 5.42 14.40 -5.02
CA ALA A 22 5.72 15.29 -6.15
C ALA A 22 4.66 16.39 -6.33
N ALA A 23 3.37 16.04 -6.23
CA ALA A 23 2.28 17.00 -6.31
C ALA A 23 2.29 17.99 -5.13
N GLY A 24 2.60 17.50 -3.92
CA GLY A 24 2.72 18.36 -2.75
C GLY A 24 3.91 19.32 -2.83
N GLU A 25 5.03 18.88 -3.39
CA GLU A 25 6.20 19.76 -3.64
C GLU A 25 5.86 20.87 -4.62
N LEU A 26 5.18 20.53 -5.72
CA LEU A 26 4.77 21.49 -6.74
C LEU A 26 3.81 22.56 -6.19
N THR A 27 3.00 22.22 -5.20
CA THR A 27 1.97 23.10 -4.62
C THR A 27 2.39 23.79 -3.32
N GLY A 28 3.59 23.49 -2.80
CA GLY A 28 4.08 24.06 -1.54
C GLY A 28 3.42 23.47 -0.28
N ALA A 29 2.85 22.25 -0.37
CA ALA A 29 2.26 21.58 0.78
C ALA A 29 3.31 21.23 1.85
N THR A 30 2.93 21.36 3.12
CA THR A 30 3.82 21.02 4.24
C THR A 30 4.22 19.55 4.19
N GLU A 31 5.44 19.25 4.65
CA GLU A 31 5.93 17.87 4.71
C GLU A 31 5.02 16.96 5.53
N ALA A 32 4.50 17.45 6.67
CA ALA A 32 3.57 16.70 7.51
C ALA A 32 2.29 16.31 6.76
N ALA A 33 1.71 17.24 5.99
CA ALA A 33 0.52 16.95 5.19
C ALA A 33 0.82 15.94 4.06
N ARG A 34 1.97 16.09 3.39
CA ARG A 34 2.43 15.15 2.34
C ARG A 34 2.63 13.75 2.89
N ASN A 35 3.31 13.62 4.04
CA ASN A 35 3.55 12.33 4.69
C ASN A 35 2.24 11.64 5.07
N ALA A 36 1.30 12.38 5.68
CA ALA A 36 0.00 11.84 6.06
C ALA A 36 -0.82 11.37 4.84
N ALA A 37 -0.89 12.18 3.79
CA ALA A 37 -1.62 11.86 2.57
C ALA A 37 -0.99 10.68 1.81
N ALA A 38 0.33 10.65 1.68
CA ALA A 38 1.05 9.57 1.04
C ALA A 38 0.86 8.23 1.77
N ALA A 39 0.93 8.24 3.10
CA ALA A 39 0.67 7.07 3.92
C ALA A 39 -0.78 6.57 3.76
N ALA A 40 -1.76 7.47 3.80
CA ALA A 40 -3.16 7.13 3.61
C ALA A 40 -3.42 6.49 2.23
N LEU A 41 -2.85 7.06 1.16
CA LEU A 41 -2.97 6.51 -0.19
C LEU A 41 -2.39 5.10 -0.30
N GLU A 42 -1.23 4.85 0.31
CA GLU A 42 -0.63 3.51 0.30
C GLU A 42 -1.40 2.52 1.16
N MET A 43 -2.01 2.95 2.27
CA MET A 43 -2.89 2.10 3.08
C MET A 43 -4.12 1.66 2.27
N ILE A 44 -4.78 2.57 1.56
CA ILE A 44 -5.91 2.23 0.68
C ILE A 44 -5.46 1.32 -0.46
N HIS A 45 -4.30 1.60 -1.06
CA HIS A 45 -3.75 0.74 -2.10
C HIS A 45 -3.51 -0.68 -1.60
N VAL A 46 -2.86 -0.84 -0.45
CA VAL A 46 -2.56 -2.16 0.11
C VAL A 46 -3.83 -2.88 0.56
N TYR A 47 -4.81 -2.16 1.11
CA TYR A 47 -6.12 -2.72 1.43
C TYR A 47 -6.76 -3.37 0.20
N SER A 48 -6.81 -2.67 -0.95
CA SER A 48 -7.43 -3.23 -2.16
C SER A 48 -6.74 -4.53 -2.55
N LEU A 49 -5.40 -4.54 -2.53
CA LEU A 49 -4.61 -5.71 -2.90
C LEU A 49 -4.77 -6.90 -1.96
N VAL A 50 -5.02 -6.65 -0.66
CA VAL A 50 -5.30 -7.74 0.29
C VAL A 50 -6.66 -8.37 -0.01
N HIS A 51 -7.64 -7.56 -0.39
CA HIS A 51 -8.97 -8.03 -0.74
C HIS A 51 -9.01 -8.71 -2.11
N ASP A 52 -8.29 -8.17 -3.09
CA ASP A 52 -8.20 -8.71 -4.45
C ASP A 52 -7.65 -10.15 -4.42
N VAL A 53 -6.67 -10.44 -3.56
CA VAL A 53 -6.08 -11.79 -3.49
C VAL A 53 -6.87 -12.79 -2.66
N MET A 54 -8.05 -12.46 -2.12
CA MET A 54 -8.83 -13.39 -1.30
C MET A 54 -9.40 -14.55 -2.15
N PRO A 55 -9.74 -15.71 -1.54
CA PRO A 55 -10.32 -16.85 -2.27
C PRO A 55 -11.62 -16.56 -3.04
N CYS A 56 -12.34 -15.52 -2.63
CA CYS A 56 -13.56 -15.06 -3.30
C CYS A 56 -13.33 -14.08 -4.45
N MET A 57 -12.09 -13.69 -4.71
CA MET A 57 -11.67 -12.75 -5.74
C MET A 57 -10.64 -13.44 -6.64
N ASP A 58 -9.36 -13.10 -6.57
CA ASP A 58 -8.31 -13.65 -7.44
C ASP A 58 -7.72 -14.97 -6.91
N ASP A 59 -7.92 -15.31 -5.64
CA ASP A 59 -7.39 -16.53 -4.98
C ASP A 59 -5.87 -16.71 -5.13
N ASP A 60 -5.14 -15.58 -5.11
CA ASP A 60 -3.69 -15.55 -5.28
C ASP A 60 -2.98 -16.00 -3.98
N ALA A 61 -2.28 -17.12 -4.02
CA ALA A 61 -1.50 -17.60 -2.88
C ALA A 61 -0.17 -16.86 -2.68
N LEU A 62 0.37 -16.25 -3.73
CA LEU A 62 1.66 -15.57 -3.72
C LEU A 62 1.56 -14.17 -4.32
N ARG A 63 2.30 -13.23 -3.72
CA ARG A 63 2.47 -11.89 -4.24
C ARG A 63 3.90 -11.43 -4.07
N ARG A 64 4.53 -11.04 -5.18
CA ARG A 64 5.96 -10.66 -5.22
C ARG A 64 6.88 -11.74 -4.61
N GLY A 65 6.55 -13.01 -4.86
CA GLY A 65 7.30 -14.17 -4.36
C GLY A 65 7.15 -14.46 -2.86
N LYS A 66 6.17 -13.83 -2.17
CA LYS A 66 5.86 -14.09 -0.75
C LYS A 66 4.40 -14.54 -0.60
N PRO A 67 4.06 -15.34 0.43
CA PRO A 67 2.66 -15.69 0.74
C PRO A 67 1.76 -14.46 0.85
N THR A 68 0.54 -14.52 0.34
CA THR A 68 -0.46 -13.49 0.58
C THR A 68 -1.01 -13.57 2.00
N VAL A 69 -1.67 -12.50 2.47
CA VAL A 69 -2.08 -12.36 3.88
C VAL A 69 -3.00 -13.50 4.33
N HIS A 70 -3.88 -14.00 3.46
CA HIS A 70 -4.85 -15.04 3.83
C HIS A 70 -4.25 -16.46 3.82
N VAL A 71 -3.06 -16.63 3.24
CA VAL A 71 -2.31 -17.89 3.21
C VAL A 71 -1.33 -17.99 4.39
N GLN A 72 -0.99 -16.86 5.01
CA GLN A 72 -0.03 -16.77 6.11
C GLN A 72 -0.65 -17.04 7.48
#